data_AF-A0A7Z9KW78-F1
#
_entry.id   AF-A0A7Z9KW78-F1
#
_cell.length_a   1.000
_cell.length_b   1.000
_cell.length_c   1.000
_cell.angle_alpha   90.00
_cell.angle_beta   90.00
_cell.angle_gamma   90.00
#
_symmetry.space_group_name_H-M   'P 1'
#
loop_
_entity.id
_entity.type
_entity.pdbx_description
1 polymer ?
#
loop_
_entity_poly.entity_id
_entity_poly.type
_entity_poly.pdbx_seq_one_letter_code
_entity_poly.pdbx_strand_id
1 'polypeptide(L)'
;MRLQQNDRGTLLIVAMLIILVLAGLALIAVRNVILESRQVGNFRASEQSLHITESGQSSVIAVAVEKGDSFPVFVQANNFKLSMTDIADPFFDTNPKGSFGMEYVNLGDGTNVNFVTEFTQPVDTNRVPGYPVSEQFVWKKYRISTSGYFGDQQISMQGGKQAVDDTLRNSNRQYVSYTFVGPYIIGGGGQ
;
A
#
# COMPACT_ATOMS: atom_id res chain seq x y z
N MET A 1 -28.79 -44.39 -54.71
CA MET A 1 -27.50 -44.07 -54.07
C MET A 1 -27.15 -42.56 -53.98
N ARG A 2 -27.97 -41.60 -54.47
CA ARG A 2 -27.68 -40.15 -54.35
C ARG A 2 -28.20 -39.46 -53.09
N LEU A 3 -29.14 -40.08 -52.35
CA LEU A 3 -29.71 -39.51 -51.11
C LEU A 3 -28.73 -39.54 -49.92
N GLN A 4 -27.88 -40.58 -49.79
CA GLN A 4 -26.90 -40.67 -48.70
C GLN A 4 -25.74 -39.67 -48.78
N GLN A 5 -25.48 -39.07 -49.95
CA GLN A 5 -24.43 -38.06 -50.11
C GLN A 5 -24.85 -36.68 -49.58
N ASN A 6 -26.14 -36.32 -49.69
CA ASN A 6 -26.66 -35.06 -49.15
C ASN A 6 -26.71 -35.06 -47.61
N ASP A 7 -27.12 -36.18 -47.00
CA ASP A 7 -27.21 -36.30 -45.53
C ASP A 7 -25.82 -36.21 -44.86
N ARG A 8 -24.77 -36.69 -45.51
CA ARG A 8 -23.39 -36.57 -45.00
C ARG A 8 -22.86 -35.14 -45.10
N GLY A 9 -23.23 -34.40 -46.16
CA GLY A 9 -22.83 -33.00 -46.35
C GLY A 9 -23.53 -32.07 -45.36
N THR A 10 -24.83 -32.23 -45.14
CA THR A 10 -25.59 -31.45 -44.16
C THR A 10 -25.12 -31.72 -42.74
N LEU A 11 -24.81 -32.97 -42.40
CA LEU A 11 -24.29 -33.35 -41.07
C LEU A 11 -22.90 -32.75 -40.80
N LEU A 12 -22.04 -32.65 -41.82
CA LEU A 12 -20.74 -31.99 -41.71
C LEU A 12 -20.87 -30.47 -41.52
N ILE A 13 -21.82 -29.83 -42.20
CA ILE A 13 -22.12 -28.40 -42.02
C ILE A 13 -22.65 -28.13 -40.60
N VAL A 14 -23.57 -28.97 -40.11
CA VAL A 14 -24.10 -28.86 -38.75
C VAL A 14 -22.99 -29.07 -37.71
N ALA A 15 -22.11 -30.06 -37.91
CA ALA A 15 -20.97 -30.28 -37.03
C ALA A 15 -20.01 -29.07 -37.02
N MET A 16 -19.72 -28.48 -38.18
CA MET A 16 -18.92 -27.24 -38.27
C MET A 16 -19.57 -26.08 -37.53
N LEU A 17 -20.88 -25.87 -37.69
CA LEU A 17 -21.61 -24.81 -36.98
C LEU A 17 -21.57 -25.01 -35.46
N ILE A 18 -21.74 -26.26 -34.99
CA ILE A 18 -21.66 -26.60 -33.57
C ILE A 18 -20.26 -26.28 -33.03
N ILE A 19 -19.20 -26.69 -33.73
CA ILE A 19 -17.82 -26.39 -33.33
C ILE A 19 -17.58 -24.88 -33.27
N LEU A 20 -18.13 -24.11 -34.23
CA LEU A 20 -17.96 -22.67 -34.29
C LEU A 20 -18.67 -21.96 -33.11
N VAL A 21 -19.87 -22.42 -32.75
CA VAL A 21 -20.59 -21.93 -31.56
C VAL A 21 -19.85 -22.29 -30.27
N LEU A 22 -19.35 -23.53 -30.15
CA LEU A 22 -18.56 -23.98 -29.01
C LEU A 22 -17.26 -23.18 -28.86
N ALA A 23 -16.56 -22.91 -29.97
CA ALA A 23 -15.35 -22.09 -29.97
C ALA A 23 -15.65 -20.64 -29.53
N GLY A 24 -16.78 -20.07 -29.98
CA GLY A 24 -17.25 -18.76 -29.54
C GLY A 24 -17.53 -18.70 -28.03
N LEU A 25 -18.22 -19.70 -27.48
CA LEU A 25 -18.49 -19.80 -26.05
C LEU A 25 -17.18 -19.98 -25.24
N ALA A 26 -16.25 -20.81 -25.72
CA ALA A 26 -14.96 -21.00 -25.09
C ALA A 26 -14.13 -19.70 -25.06
N LEU A 27 -14.12 -18.92 -26.14
CA LEU A 27 -13.45 -17.62 -26.19
C LEU A 27 -14.01 -16.62 -25.18
N ILE A 28 -15.33 -16.58 -25.00
CA ILE A 28 -15.98 -15.71 -24.01
C ILE A 28 -15.61 -16.15 -22.59
N ALA A 29 -15.66 -17.46 -22.31
CA ALA A 29 -15.28 -18.01 -21.01
C ALA A 29 -13.82 -17.68 -20.66
N VAL A 30 -12.89 -17.87 -21.60
CA VAL A 30 -11.47 -17.55 -21.42
C VAL A 30 -11.28 -16.05 -21.14
N ARG A 31 -11.98 -15.17 -21.85
CA ARG A 31 -11.93 -13.73 -21.58
C ARG A 31 -12.40 -13.39 -20.17
N ASN A 32 -13.48 -14.00 -19.71
CA ASN A 32 -13.99 -13.77 -18.35
C ASN A 32 -12.99 -14.22 -17.29
N VAL A 33 -12.38 -15.40 -17.45
CA VAL A 33 -11.34 -15.90 -16.54
C VAL A 33 -10.13 -14.96 -16.51
N ILE A 34 -9.70 -14.45 -17.66
CA ILE A 34 -8.58 -13.49 -17.73
C ILE A 34 -8.92 -12.19 -16.99
N LEU A 35 -10.15 -11.66 -17.17
CA LEU A 35 -10.58 -10.43 -16.51
C LEU A 35 -10.66 -10.62 -14.99
N GLU A 36 -11.26 -11.71 -14.53
CA GLU A 36 -11.34 -12.05 -13.11
C GLU A 36 -9.96 -12.23 -12.50
N SER A 37 -9.06 -12.94 -13.19
CA SER A 37 -7.67 -13.11 -12.74
C SER A 37 -6.94 -11.78 -12.63
N ARG A 38 -7.15 -10.84 -13.57
CA ARG A 38 -6.58 -9.49 -13.50
C ARG A 38 -7.15 -8.70 -12.32
N GLN A 39 -8.45 -8.78 -12.07
CA GLN A 39 -9.10 -8.13 -10.93
C GLN A 39 -8.56 -8.63 -9.60
N VAL A 40 -8.42 -9.96 -9.44
CA VAL A 40 -7.82 -10.56 -8.24
C VAL A 40 -6.36 -10.13 -8.06
N GLY A 41 -5.58 -10.10 -9.15
CA GLY A 41 -4.18 -9.63 -9.11
C GLY A 41 -4.04 -8.18 -8.64
N ASN A 42 -4.93 -7.31 -9.11
CA ASN A 42 -5.00 -5.90 -8.73
C ASN A 42 -5.45 -5.73 -7.28
N PHE A 43 -6.45 -6.49 -6.83
CA PHE A 43 -6.92 -6.47 -5.45
C PHE A 43 -5.79 -6.82 -4.49
N ARG A 44 -5.05 -7.90 -4.75
CA ARG A 44 -3.90 -8.32 -3.93
C ARG A 44 -2.80 -7.27 -3.87
N ALA A 45 -2.44 -6.66 -5.01
CA ALA A 45 -1.44 -5.59 -5.02
C ALA A 45 -1.89 -4.36 -4.22
N SER A 46 -3.20 -4.09 -4.27
CA SER A 46 -3.80 -2.99 -3.53
C SER A 46 -3.88 -3.22 -2.03
N GLU A 47 -4.14 -4.45 -1.62
CA GLU A 47 -4.09 -4.89 -0.23
C GLU A 47 -2.65 -4.83 0.31
N GLN A 48 -1.67 -5.29 -0.47
CA GLN A 48 -0.25 -5.21 -0.11
C GLN A 48 0.19 -3.75 0.11
N SER A 49 -0.11 -2.86 -0.83
CA SER A 49 0.20 -1.43 -0.66
C SER A 49 -0.50 -0.83 0.56
N LEU A 50 -1.72 -1.26 0.91
CA LEU A 50 -2.39 -0.82 2.13
C LEU A 50 -1.60 -1.24 3.38
N HIS A 51 -1.18 -2.49 3.48
CA HIS A 51 -0.41 -2.97 4.63
C HIS A 51 0.95 -2.30 4.75
N ILE A 52 1.61 -2.02 3.62
CA ILE A 52 2.85 -1.23 3.59
C ILE A 52 2.58 0.18 4.12
N THR A 53 1.48 0.81 3.72
CA THR A 53 1.06 2.11 4.23
C THR A 53 0.77 2.08 5.74
N GLU A 54 0.04 1.09 6.23
CA GLU A 54 -0.27 0.91 7.66
C GLU A 54 1.00 0.67 8.49
N SER A 55 1.96 -0.09 7.94
CA SER A 55 3.26 -0.33 8.56
C SER A 55 4.08 0.96 8.65
N GLY A 56 4.11 1.75 7.58
CA GLY A 56 4.79 3.06 7.59
C GLY A 56 4.16 4.06 8.57
N GLN A 57 2.85 3.95 8.80
CA GLN A 57 2.15 4.75 9.80
C GLN A 57 2.48 4.28 11.23
N SER A 58 2.48 2.97 11.47
CA SER A 58 2.83 2.37 12.76
C SER A 58 4.30 2.63 13.11
N SER A 59 5.16 2.71 12.10
CA SER A 59 6.57 3.03 12.26
C SER A 59 6.81 4.44 12.84
N VAL A 60 5.88 5.38 12.63
CA VAL A 60 5.94 6.70 13.29
C VAL A 60 5.91 6.55 14.80
N ILE A 61 5.10 5.62 15.33
CA ILE A 61 5.00 5.36 16.75
C ILE A 61 6.32 4.76 17.25
N ALA A 62 6.88 3.79 16.53
CA ALA A 62 8.16 3.18 16.87
C ALA A 62 9.29 4.23 16.95
N VAL A 63 9.40 5.10 15.94
CA VAL A 63 10.39 6.19 15.92
C VAL A 63 10.11 7.22 17.01
N ALA A 64 8.85 7.56 17.28
CA ALA A 64 8.49 8.48 18.36
C ALA A 64 8.88 7.92 19.74
N VAL A 65 8.71 6.62 19.96
CA VAL A 65 9.13 5.94 21.19
C VAL A 65 10.67 5.90 21.29
N GLU A 66 11.36 5.59 20.19
CA GLU A 66 12.82 5.53 20.17
C GLU A 66 13.46 6.90 20.43
N LYS A 67 12.94 7.96 19.81
CA LYS A 67 13.49 9.31 19.94
C LYS A 67 12.99 10.07 21.17
N GLY A 68 11.84 9.68 21.75
CA GLY A 68 11.25 10.35 22.91
C GLY A 68 11.11 11.86 22.70
N ASP A 69 11.63 12.64 23.65
CA ASP A 69 11.59 14.11 23.63
C ASP A 69 12.32 14.74 22.44
N SER A 70 13.26 14.02 21.81
CA SER A 70 14.00 14.50 20.64
C SER A 70 13.24 14.30 19.32
N PHE A 71 12.09 13.63 19.34
CA PHE A 71 11.29 13.36 18.15
C PHE A 71 10.95 14.61 17.32
N PRO A 72 10.54 15.75 17.91
CA PRO A 72 10.26 16.96 17.13
C PRO A 72 11.48 17.47 16.36
N VAL A 73 12.66 17.40 16.98
CA VAL A 73 13.93 17.80 16.36
C VAL A 73 14.30 16.84 15.24
N PHE A 74 14.11 15.53 15.45
CA PHE A 74 14.31 14.51 14.42
C PHE A 74 13.42 14.73 13.20
N VAL A 75 12.12 14.95 13.41
CA VAL A 75 11.17 15.19 12.30
C VAL A 75 11.53 16.47 11.56
N GLN A 76 11.94 17.52 12.27
CA GLN A 76 12.38 18.76 11.65
C GLN A 76 13.67 18.59 10.84
N ALA A 77 14.66 17.85 11.37
CA ALA A 77 15.91 17.56 10.68
C ALA A 77 15.70 16.75 9.38
N ASN A 78 14.68 15.88 9.36
CA ASN A 78 14.27 15.13 8.18
C ASN A 78 13.23 15.86 7.30
N ASN A 79 13.13 17.18 7.39
CA ASN A 79 12.22 18.01 6.60
C ASN A 79 10.75 17.55 6.67
N PHE A 80 10.30 17.12 7.84
CA PHE A 80 8.95 16.59 8.06
C PHE A 80 8.63 15.36 7.21
N LYS A 81 9.63 14.52 6.96
CA LYS A 81 9.46 13.23 6.26
C LYS A 81 10.12 12.11 7.06
N LEU A 82 9.52 10.93 6.99
CA LEU A 82 10.07 9.69 7.48
C LEU A 82 9.95 8.67 6.35
N SER A 83 11.07 8.15 5.93
CA SER A 83 11.19 7.16 4.87
C SER A 83 11.34 5.78 5.49
N MET A 84 11.07 4.75 4.71
CA MET A 84 11.31 3.37 5.11
C MET A 84 12.74 3.08 5.58
N THR A 85 13.74 3.78 5.02
CA THR A 85 15.15 3.67 5.40
C THR A 85 15.51 4.32 6.73
N ASP A 86 14.63 5.19 7.25
CA ASP A 86 14.89 5.96 8.47
C ASP A 86 14.46 5.20 9.73
N ILE A 87 13.91 3.99 9.55
CA ILE A 87 13.41 3.13 10.61
C ILE A 87 14.43 2.05 10.89
N ALA A 88 14.64 1.74 12.17
CA ALA A 88 15.48 0.63 12.56
C ALA A 88 14.77 -0.71 12.21
N ASP A 89 15.52 -1.62 11.58
CA ASP A 89 15.11 -2.99 11.22
C ASP A 89 14.44 -3.84 12.34
N PRO A 90 14.58 -3.61 13.66
CA PRO A 90 14.00 -4.53 14.65
C PRO A 90 12.47 -4.52 14.76
N PHE A 91 11.79 -3.44 14.35
CA PHE A 91 10.36 -3.29 14.64
C PHE A 91 9.45 -3.90 13.56
N PHE A 92 9.89 -3.88 12.31
CA PHE A 92 9.26 -4.51 11.15
C PHE A 92 10.37 -5.08 10.27
N ASP A 93 10.13 -6.22 9.61
CA ASP A 93 11.00 -6.63 8.50
C ASP A 93 10.71 -5.71 7.31
N THR A 94 11.37 -4.55 7.32
CA THR A 94 11.34 -3.51 6.29
C THR A 94 12.27 -3.82 5.13
N ASN A 95 12.77 -5.05 4.98
CA ASN A 95 13.37 -5.46 3.73
C ASN A 95 12.28 -5.49 2.63
N PRO A 96 12.58 -5.16 1.36
CA PRO A 96 11.66 -5.44 0.25
C PRO A 96 11.15 -6.88 0.18
N LYS A 97 11.91 -7.85 0.72
CA LYS A 97 11.51 -9.27 0.87
C LYS A 97 10.79 -9.59 2.19
N GLY A 98 10.75 -8.61 3.07
CA GLY A 98 10.25 -8.73 4.42
C GLY A 98 8.73 -8.75 4.49
N SER A 99 8.23 -9.17 5.63
CA SER A 99 6.81 -9.37 5.86
C SER A 99 6.04 -8.08 6.19
N PHE A 100 6.70 -6.98 6.58
CA PHE A 100 6.03 -5.79 7.13
C PHE A 100 5.04 -6.13 8.27
N GLY A 101 5.35 -7.17 9.06
CA GLY A 101 4.43 -7.68 10.10
C GLY A 101 3.34 -8.63 9.57
N MET A 102 3.48 -9.14 8.34
CA MET A 102 2.60 -10.17 7.76
C MET A 102 3.33 -11.51 7.70
N GLU A 103 3.23 -12.35 8.74
CA GLU A 103 4.02 -13.59 8.85
C GLU A 103 3.80 -14.63 7.71
N TYR A 104 2.95 -14.32 6.72
CA TYR A 104 2.49 -15.26 5.69
C TYR A 104 2.76 -14.85 4.24
N VAL A 105 3.31 -13.67 3.95
CA VAL A 105 3.48 -13.20 2.55
C VAL A 105 4.93 -12.82 2.26
N ASN A 106 5.64 -13.72 1.58
CA ASN A 106 6.90 -13.37 0.93
C ASN A 106 6.59 -12.47 -0.27
N LEU A 107 7.05 -11.22 -0.21
CA LEU A 107 6.96 -10.27 -1.31
C LEU A 107 8.04 -10.69 -2.31
N GLY A 108 7.63 -11.46 -3.32
CA GLY A 108 8.53 -12.21 -4.19
C GLY A 108 9.69 -11.39 -4.78
N ASP A 109 10.78 -12.08 -5.12
CA ASP A 109 12.00 -11.50 -5.66
C ASP A 109 11.74 -10.54 -6.84
N GLY A 110 12.28 -9.32 -6.76
CA GLY A 110 12.12 -8.29 -7.79
C GLY A 110 10.96 -7.32 -7.56
N THR A 111 10.18 -7.51 -6.49
CA THR A 111 9.14 -6.55 -6.08
C THR A 111 9.77 -5.36 -5.37
N ASN A 112 9.48 -4.15 -5.83
CA ASN A 112 9.85 -2.92 -5.15
C ASN A 112 8.78 -2.54 -4.13
N VAL A 113 9.24 -2.29 -2.90
CA VAL A 113 8.41 -1.86 -1.78
C VAL A 113 8.99 -0.60 -1.20
N ASN A 114 8.14 0.38 -0.94
CA ASN A 114 8.56 1.63 -0.31
C ASN A 114 7.40 2.25 0.45
N PHE A 115 7.70 3.03 1.47
CA PHE A 115 6.76 4.00 2.01
C PHE A 115 7.46 5.29 2.42
N VAL A 116 6.70 6.37 2.39
CA VAL A 116 7.09 7.67 2.90
C VAL A 116 5.94 8.23 3.74
N THR A 117 6.26 8.63 4.95
CA THR A 117 5.36 9.35 5.85
C THR A 117 5.74 10.82 5.89
N GLU A 118 4.80 11.69 5.54
CA GLU A 118 4.95 13.14 5.62
C GLU A 118 4.21 13.69 6.83
N PHE A 119 4.82 14.63 7.52
CA PHE A 119 4.29 15.28 8.72
C PHE A 119 3.87 16.71 8.38
N THR A 120 2.79 17.18 8.99
CA THR A 120 2.55 18.62 9.08
C THR A 120 3.39 19.24 10.19
N GLN A 121 3.50 20.57 10.18
CA GLN A 121 3.99 21.30 11.34
C GLN A 121 3.18 20.90 12.59
N PRO A 122 3.86 20.68 13.74
CA PRO A 122 3.19 20.31 14.97
C PRO A 122 2.33 21.46 15.50
N VAL A 123 1.16 21.12 16.03
CA VAL A 123 0.31 22.05 16.78
C VAL A 123 0.27 21.58 18.22
N ASP A 124 0.57 22.49 19.14
CA ASP A 124 0.49 22.22 20.57
C ASP A 124 -0.99 22.06 21.01
N THR A 125 -1.29 21.01 21.77
CA THR A 125 -2.64 20.73 22.27
C THR A 125 -2.62 20.12 23.67
N ASN A 126 -3.53 20.54 24.52
CA ASN A 126 -3.78 19.95 25.84
C ASN A 126 -4.91 18.90 25.83
N ARG A 127 -5.47 18.60 24.65
CA ARG A 127 -6.58 17.65 24.47
C ARG A 127 -6.11 16.45 23.67
N VAL A 128 -5.85 15.34 24.37
CA VAL A 128 -5.49 14.06 23.77
C VAL A 128 -6.50 12.99 24.21
N PRO A 129 -7.03 12.16 23.29
CA PRO A 129 -7.91 11.06 23.66
C PRO A 129 -7.28 10.13 24.70
N GLY A 130 -8.03 9.76 25.73
CA GLY A 130 -7.55 8.87 26.80
C GLY A 130 -6.73 9.56 27.91
N TYR A 131 -6.43 10.86 27.79
CA TYR A 131 -5.74 11.63 28.82
C TYR A 131 -6.67 12.73 29.39
N PRO A 132 -6.63 12.99 30.71
CA PRO A 132 -7.34 14.12 31.28
C PRO A 132 -6.73 15.43 30.74
N VAL A 133 -7.57 16.43 30.51
CA VAL A 133 -7.11 17.77 30.13
C VAL A 133 -6.31 18.33 31.30
N SER A 134 -5.06 18.71 31.04
CA SER A 134 -4.17 19.35 32.02
C SER A 134 -3.75 20.71 31.51
N GLU A 135 -3.64 21.67 32.42
CA GLU A 135 -3.07 22.99 32.15
C GLU A 135 -1.53 23.00 32.22
N GLN A 136 -0.93 21.92 32.73
CA GLN A 136 0.52 21.80 32.93
C GLN A 136 1.22 21.03 31.81
N PHE A 137 0.46 20.20 31.07
CA PHE A 137 1.00 19.31 30.04
C PHE A 137 0.42 19.62 28.67
N VAL A 138 1.31 19.72 27.67
CA VAL A 138 0.99 19.93 26.26
C VAL A 138 1.55 18.79 25.43
N TRP A 139 0.81 18.41 24.40
CA TRP A 139 1.18 17.42 23.42
C TRP A 139 1.39 18.07 22.07
N LYS A 140 2.37 17.58 21.31
CA LYS A 140 2.54 17.96 19.91
C LYS A 140 1.68 17.08 19.04
N LYS A 141 0.69 17.68 18.41
CA LYS A 141 -0.18 17.02 17.43
C LYS A 141 0.42 17.16 16.04
N TYR A 142 0.75 16.04 15.44
CA TYR A 142 1.14 15.94 14.04
C TYR A 142 -0.02 15.36 13.23
N ARG A 143 -0.31 15.93 12.06
CA ARG A 143 -1.04 15.22 11.02
C ARG A 143 0.00 14.49 10.19
N ILE A 144 -0.14 13.19 10.07
CA ILE A 144 0.74 12.35 9.27
C ILE A 144 0.00 11.82 8.05
N SER A 145 0.73 11.71 6.95
CA SER A 145 0.24 11.24 5.66
C SER A 145 1.24 10.21 5.15
N THR A 146 0.89 8.95 5.23
CA THR A 146 1.75 7.85 4.77
C THR A 146 1.31 7.41 3.39
N SER A 147 2.26 7.33 2.47
CA SER A 147 2.06 6.73 1.15
C SER A 147 2.91 5.47 1.06
N GLY A 148 2.26 4.34 0.78
CA GLY A 148 2.89 3.04 0.61
C GLY A 148 2.77 2.57 -0.83
N TYR A 149 3.83 1.94 -1.32
CA TYR A 149 3.97 1.49 -2.68
C TYR A 149 4.36 0.02 -2.73
N PHE A 150 3.69 -0.68 -3.64
CA PHE A 150 3.99 -2.07 -4.01
C PHE A 150 3.99 -2.17 -5.53
N GLY A 151 5.07 -2.66 -6.14
CA GLY A 151 5.05 -2.97 -7.56
C GLY A 151 6.37 -3.36 -8.17
N ASP A 152 6.36 -3.62 -9.47
CA ASP A 152 7.53 -4.11 -10.20
C ASP A 152 8.54 -2.99 -10.49
N GLN A 153 8.09 -1.73 -10.54
CA GLN A 153 8.94 -0.58 -10.80
C GLN A 153 9.49 0.03 -9.51
N GLN A 154 10.76 0.43 -9.51
CA GLN A 154 11.32 1.22 -8.42
C GLN A 154 10.84 2.67 -8.57
N ILE A 155 9.88 3.07 -7.73
CA ILE A 155 9.31 4.44 -7.76
C ILE A 155 9.90 5.23 -6.59
N SER A 156 10.56 6.35 -6.90
CA SER A 156 10.99 7.32 -5.88
C SER A 156 9.75 8.08 -5.40
N MET A 157 9.23 7.78 -4.22
CA MET A 157 8.05 8.46 -3.65
C MET A 157 8.33 9.91 -3.18
N GLN A 158 9.38 10.54 -3.70
CA GLN A 158 9.75 11.92 -3.44
C GLN A 158 8.88 12.87 -4.28
N GLY A 159 7.64 13.08 -3.81
CA GLY A 159 6.76 14.14 -4.31
C GLY A 159 5.85 13.73 -5.45
N GLY A 160 4.58 13.55 -5.11
CA GLY A 160 3.47 13.51 -6.08
C GLY A 160 3.33 12.18 -6.81
N LYS A 161 2.07 11.86 -7.15
CA LYS A 161 1.66 10.68 -7.92
C LYS A 161 2.53 10.54 -9.19
N GLN A 162 3.50 9.64 -9.17
CA GLN A 162 4.25 9.30 -10.38
C GLN A 162 3.35 8.46 -11.29
N ALA A 163 3.38 8.77 -12.59
CA ALA A 163 2.63 8.03 -13.60
C ALA A 163 3.13 6.59 -13.63
N VAL A 164 2.33 5.70 -13.05
CA VAL A 164 2.51 4.26 -13.14
C VAL A 164 2.28 3.87 -14.59
N ASP A 165 3.25 3.17 -15.19
CA ASP A 165 3.02 2.51 -16.48
C ASP A 165 1.90 1.47 -16.28
N ASP A 166 0.76 1.64 -16.96
CA ASP A 166 -0.43 0.79 -16.83
C ASP A 166 -0.17 -0.68 -17.22
N THR A 167 0.99 -0.96 -17.82
CA THR A 167 1.44 -2.33 -18.11
C THR A 167 2.07 -3.06 -16.92
N LEU A 168 2.45 -2.34 -15.86
CA LEU A 168 3.14 -2.90 -14.69
C LEU A 168 2.20 -3.06 -13.49
N ARG A 169 2.42 -4.09 -12.67
CA ARG A 169 1.59 -4.40 -11.50
C ARG A 169 1.98 -3.50 -10.32
N ASN A 170 1.59 -2.24 -10.40
CA ASN A 170 1.93 -1.22 -9.42
C ASN A 170 0.68 -0.79 -8.64
N SER A 171 0.83 -0.56 -7.33
CA SER A 171 -0.22 -0.07 -6.47
C SER A 171 0.33 0.94 -5.46
N ASN A 172 -0.43 1.99 -5.22
CA ASN A 172 -0.08 3.04 -4.27
C ASN A 172 -1.31 3.35 -3.40
N ARG A 173 -1.10 3.39 -2.08
CA ARG A 173 -2.14 3.70 -1.10
C ARG A 173 -1.66 4.82 -0.18
N GLN A 174 -2.56 5.76 0.09
CA GLN A 174 -2.30 6.85 1.01
C GLN A 174 -3.24 6.77 2.20
N TYR A 175 -2.69 6.93 3.40
CA TYR A 175 -3.44 6.97 4.65
C TYR A 175 -3.06 8.22 5.44
N VAL A 176 -4.06 8.85 6.07
CA VAL A 176 -3.87 10.08 6.84
C VAL A 176 -4.35 9.84 8.26
N SER A 177 -3.55 10.22 9.24
CA SER A 177 -3.91 10.11 10.65
C SER A 177 -3.32 11.24 11.48
N TYR A 178 -3.63 11.24 12.77
CA TYR A 178 -3.05 12.15 13.74
C TYR A 178 -2.23 11.38 14.76
N THR A 179 -1.03 11.87 15.04
CA THR A 179 -0.15 11.34 16.10
C THR A 179 0.07 12.43 17.14
N PHE A 180 0.03 12.04 18.41
CA PHE A 180 0.28 12.92 19.54
C PHE A 180 1.57 12.47 20.22
N VAL A 181 2.52 13.39 20.39
CA VAL A 181 3.82 13.12 21.04
C VAL A 181 3.96 14.03 22.25
N GLY A 182 4.41 13.50 23.38
CA GLY A 182 4.47 14.20 24.67
C GLY A 182 4.31 13.24 25.86
N PRO A 183 3.98 13.73 27.06
CA PRO A 183 3.63 15.12 27.40
C PRO A 183 4.86 16.02 27.60
N TYR A 184 4.76 17.28 27.16
CA TYR A 184 5.73 18.35 27.42
C TYR A 184 5.19 19.32 28.47
N ILE A 185 6.06 19.85 29.33
CA ILE A 185 5.67 20.80 30.39
C ILE A 185 5.60 22.23 29.83
N ILE A 186 4.49 22.93 30.05
CA ILE A 186 4.34 24.35 29.67
C ILE A 186 5.31 25.18 30.51
N GLY A 187 6.24 25.89 29.85
CA GLY A 187 7.21 26.78 30.54
C GLY A 187 8.54 26.14 30.88
N GLY A 188 8.78 24.87 30.53
CA GLY A 188 10.10 24.23 30.55
C GLY A 188 10.97 24.66 29.37
N GLY A 189 11.16 25.96 29.19
CA GLY A 189 12.29 26.46 28.40
C GLY A 189 13.58 26.19 29.17
N GLY A 190 14.39 25.25 28.70
CA GLY A 190 15.78 25.07 29.12
C GLY A 190 16.53 24.54 27.90
N GLN A 191 17.28 25.42 27.23
CA GLN A 191 18.75 25.53 27.34
C GLN A 191 19.47 24.45 26.54
#